data_AF-A0A963IPM7-F1
#
_entry.id   AF-A0A963IPM7-F1
#
_cell.length_a   1.000
_cell.length_b   1.000
_cell.length_c   1.000
_cell.angle_alpha   90.00
_cell.angle_beta   90.00
_cell.angle_gamma   90.00
#
_symmetry.space_group_name_H-M   'P 1'
#
loop_
_entity.id
_entity.type
_entity.pdbx_description
1 polymer ?
#
loop_
_entity_poly.entity_id
_entity_poly.type
_entity_poly.pdbx_seq_one_letter_code
_entity_poly.pdbx_strand_id
1 'polypeptide(L)'
;MTFMNWSRHFVTGIDVVDREHQGLVELINEVAPLLSRSEPVPGAEADALLDRLSEYAQTHFRDEERLMGEAGMAAACVGRQVGAHRAYVEELALMRREVDAGGQIDGRLLLRFLANWLSFHMLVDDQVMARQLALIGDGHSAAEAAARVREAKEDSAQAVLTEALIDLYGVVSVRNRTLQTSNAQLQAARSELAKLNAGLETQIEARTRELTKTNHELLREQAELQQAMEAIERTQSQLLQSEKMAAVGQLAAGVAHEIN
;
A
#
# COMPACT_ATOMS: atom_id res chain seq x y z
N MET A 1 -24.32 8.04 15.90
CA MET A 1 -24.63 6.59 15.93
C MET A 1 -23.61 5.94 16.84
N THR A 2 -24.02 5.02 17.70
CA THR A 2 -23.12 4.28 18.59
C THR A 2 -22.38 3.21 17.78
N PHE A 3 -21.05 3.22 17.82
CA PHE A 3 -20.19 2.26 17.12
C PHE A 3 -19.97 1.01 17.97
N MET A 4 -19.72 1.18 19.27
CA MET A 4 -19.52 0.11 20.24
C MET A 4 -20.51 0.25 21.41
N ASN A 5 -21.26 -0.80 21.70
CA ASN A 5 -22.20 -0.81 22.82
C ASN A 5 -21.53 -1.34 24.09
N TRP A 6 -21.79 -0.70 25.23
CA TRP A 6 -21.44 -1.25 26.53
C TRP A 6 -22.13 -2.60 26.75
N SER A 7 -21.40 -3.55 27.32
CA SER A 7 -21.84 -4.91 27.57
C SER A 7 -21.49 -5.31 29.00
N ARG A 8 -22.38 -6.07 29.65
CA ARG A 8 -22.09 -6.65 30.98
C ARG A 8 -20.85 -7.56 31.00
N HIS A 9 -20.41 -8.05 29.84
CA HIS A 9 -19.23 -8.91 29.72
C HIS A 9 -17.91 -8.14 29.86
N PHE A 10 -17.96 -6.81 29.84
CA PHE A 10 -16.82 -5.93 30.11
C PHE A 10 -16.64 -5.61 31.59
N VAL A 11 -17.62 -5.98 32.42
CA VAL A 11 -17.62 -5.72 33.86
C VAL A 11 -16.68 -6.71 34.54
N THR A 12 -15.64 -6.20 35.15
CA THR A 12 -14.62 -6.93 35.91
C THR A 12 -15.01 -7.09 37.38
N GLY A 13 -15.90 -6.22 37.88
CA GLY A 13 -16.23 -6.14 39.31
C GLY A 13 -15.22 -5.30 40.10
N ILE A 14 -14.28 -4.63 39.42
CA ILE A 14 -13.32 -3.71 40.00
C ILE A 14 -13.74 -2.29 39.59
N ASP A 15 -14.23 -1.51 40.55
CA ASP A 15 -14.87 -0.21 40.31
C ASP A 15 -14.05 0.77 39.46
N VAL A 16 -12.72 0.81 39.65
CA VAL A 16 -11.85 1.72 38.89
C VAL A 16 -11.72 1.28 37.43
N VAL A 17 -11.48 -0.02 37.22
CA VAL A 17 -11.35 -0.63 35.89
C VAL A 17 -12.67 -0.53 35.12
N ASP A 18 -13.80 -0.80 35.76
CA ASP A 18 -15.11 -0.74 35.10
C ASP A 18 -15.48 0.68 34.65
N ARG A 19 -15.14 1.70 35.44
CA ARG A 19 -15.30 3.11 35.03
C ARG A 19 -14.38 3.45 33.86
N GLU A 20 -13.13 2.99 33.89
CA GLU A 20 -12.16 3.25 32.83
C GLU A 20 -12.57 2.58 31.52
N HIS A 21 -13.04 1.33 31.56
CA HIS A 21 -13.63 0.61 30.43
C HIS A 21 -14.80 1.37 29.81
N GLN A 22 -15.70 1.92 30.63
CA GLN A 22 -16.80 2.75 30.13
C GLN A 22 -16.29 3.97 29.38
N GLY A 23 -15.31 4.69 29.95
CA GLY A 23 -14.72 5.84 29.28
C GLY A 23 -13.92 5.48 28.02
N LEU A 24 -13.29 4.30 27.94
CA LEU A 24 -12.69 3.79 26.69
C LEU A 24 -13.74 3.57 25.61
N VAL A 25 -14.88 2.95 25.96
CA VAL A 25 -16.00 2.73 25.02
C VAL A 25 -16.59 4.07 24.57
N GLU A 26 -16.75 5.03 25.47
CA GLU A 26 -17.19 6.38 25.15
C GLU A 26 -16.20 7.09 24.21
N LEU A 27 -14.90 7.02 24.51
CA LEU A 27 -13.84 7.59 23.68
C LEU A 27 -13.87 7.00 22.27
N ILE A 28 -13.98 5.67 22.12
CA ILE A 28 -14.10 5.03 20.81
C ILE A 28 -15.35 5.52 20.06
N ASN A 29 -16.49 5.60 20.75
CA ASN A 29 -17.73 6.07 20.14
C ASN A 29 -17.64 7.53 19.68
N GLU A 30 -16.90 8.36 20.39
CA GLU A 30 -16.68 9.76 20.02
C GLU A 30 -15.79 9.90 18.79
N VAL A 31 -14.73 9.10 18.69
CA VAL A 31 -13.77 9.20 17.57
C VAL A 31 -14.21 8.40 16.34
N ALA A 32 -15.12 7.43 16.49
CA ALA A 32 -15.59 6.58 15.41
C ALA A 32 -16.16 7.33 14.19
N PRO A 33 -16.96 8.41 14.32
CA PRO A 33 -17.46 9.16 13.17
C PRO A 33 -16.36 9.82 12.34
N LEU A 34 -15.29 10.31 12.99
CA LEU A 34 -14.11 10.86 12.31
C LEU A 34 -13.38 9.74 11.55
N LEU A 35 -13.17 8.63 12.24
CA LEU A 35 -12.41 7.49 11.70
C LEU A 35 -13.16 6.68 10.64
N SER A 36 -14.49 6.76 10.58
CA SER A 36 -15.33 6.04 9.61
C SER A 36 -15.42 6.75 8.25
N ARG A 37 -14.82 7.94 8.11
CA ARG A 37 -14.81 8.70 6.85
C ARG A 37 -14.08 7.93 5.75
N SER A 38 -14.31 8.34 4.50
CA SER A 38 -13.61 7.75 3.35
C SER A 38 -12.25 8.42 3.14
N GLU A 39 -12.13 9.68 3.52
CA GLU A 39 -10.88 10.42 3.49
C GLU A 39 -9.97 10.05 4.68
N PRO A 40 -8.64 9.98 4.47
CA PRO A 40 -7.67 9.85 5.56
C PRO A 40 -7.75 11.02 6.54
N VAL A 41 -7.39 10.77 7.80
CA VAL A 41 -7.38 11.82 8.84
C VAL A 41 -6.09 12.67 8.67
N PRO A 42 -6.20 14.00 8.52
CA PRO A 42 -5.03 14.88 8.35
C PRO A 42 -4.11 14.89 9.58
N GLY A 43 -2.81 15.15 9.37
CA GLY A 43 -1.78 15.00 10.40
C GLY A 43 -2.10 15.67 11.75
N ALA A 44 -2.49 16.94 11.77
CA ALA A 44 -2.80 17.63 13.05
C ALA A 44 -4.02 17.04 13.79
N GLU A 45 -5.05 16.58 13.07
CA GLU A 45 -6.21 15.90 13.68
C GLU A 45 -5.84 14.48 14.13
N ALA A 46 -5.05 13.76 13.32
CA ALA A 46 -4.52 12.45 13.67
C ALA A 46 -3.64 12.53 14.91
N ASP A 47 -2.83 13.57 15.03
CA ASP A 47 -1.93 13.78 16.15
C ASP A 47 -2.68 13.96 17.46
N ALA A 48 -3.64 14.90 17.49
CA ALA A 48 -4.47 15.14 18.66
C ALA A 48 -5.28 13.90 19.05
N LEU A 49 -5.75 13.14 18.07
CA LEU A 49 -6.46 11.89 18.29
C LEU A 49 -5.55 10.82 18.93
N LEU A 50 -4.35 10.61 18.37
CA LEU A 50 -3.39 9.62 18.88
C LEU A 50 -2.91 9.97 20.29
N ASP A 51 -2.68 11.25 20.59
CA ASP A 51 -2.34 11.69 21.95
C ASP A 51 -3.43 11.32 22.95
N ARG A 52 -4.67 11.66 22.61
CA ARG A 52 -5.82 11.44 23.50
C ARG A 52 -6.09 9.95 23.73
N LEU A 53 -6.00 9.12 22.69
CA LEU A 53 -6.11 7.66 22.80
C LEU A 53 -4.98 7.07 23.65
N SER A 54 -3.76 7.56 23.45
CA SER A 54 -2.57 7.09 24.17
C SER A 54 -2.60 7.48 25.64
N GLU A 55 -2.99 8.71 25.96
CA GLU A 55 -3.06 9.22 27.34
C GLU A 55 -4.09 8.45 28.16
N TYR A 56 -5.30 8.24 27.61
CA TYR A 56 -6.35 7.50 28.30
C TYR A 56 -5.94 6.04 28.52
N ALA A 57 -5.44 5.37 27.47
CA ALA A 57 -5.02 3.98 27.56
C ALA A 57 -3.87 3.78 28.56
N GLN A 58 -2.85 4.64 28.53
CA GLN A 58 -1.73 4.57 29.48
C GLN A 58 -2.13 4.85 30.93
N THR A 59 -3.17 5.65 31.15
CA THR A 59 -3.71 5.88 32.51
C THR A 59 -4.36 4.60 33.02
N HIS A 60 -5.26 4.03 32.23
CA HIS A 60 -5.92 2.76 32.52
C HIS A 60 -4.91 1.62 32.76
N PHE A 61 -3.95 1.43 31.86
CA PHE A 61 -2.92 0.39 32.00
C PHE A 61 -2.10 0.54 33.29
N ARG A 62 -1.79 1.78 33.67
CA ARG A 62 -1.03 2.05 34.90
C ARG A 62 -1.83 1.66 36.14
N ASP A 63 -3.13 1.93 36.14
CA ASP A 63 -3.99 1.54 37.27
C ASP A 63 -4.16 0.03 37.37
N GLU A 64 -4.33 -0.67 36.26
CA GLU A 64 -4.33 -2.14 36.25
C GLU A 64 -2.99 -2.73 36.70
N GLU A 65 -1.88 -2.23 36.18
CA GLU A 65 -0.53 -2.67 36.54
C GLU A 65 -0.24 -2.45 38.03
N ARG A 66 -0.71 -1.32 38.57
CA ARG A 66 -0.66 -1.04 40.00
C ARG A 66 -1.49 -2.04 40.81
N LEU A 67 -2.74 -2.29 40.41
CA LEU A 67 -3.61 -3.28 41.07
C LEU A 67 -2.99 -4.68 41.08
N MET A 68 -2.46 -5.12 39.94
CA MET A 68 -1.76 -6.40 39.82
C MET A 68 -0.54 -6.49 40.74
N GLY A 69 0.24 -5.40 40.82
CA GLY A 69 1.42 -5.31 41.68
C GLY A 69 1.07 -5.31 43.18
N GLU A 70 0.08 -4.52 43.58
CA GLU A 70 -0.38 -4.41 44.98
C GLU A 70 -0.97 -5.73 45.50
N ALA A 71 -1.70 -6.47 44.66
CA ALA A 71 -2.23 -7.78 45.00
C ALA A 71 -1.16 -8.89 45.01
N GLY A 72 0.04 -8.65 44.48
CA GLY A 72 1.07 -9.67 44.37
C GLY A 72 0.74 -10.76 43.35
N MET A 73 0.08 -10.40 42.24
CA MET A 73 -0.28 -11.34 41.18
C MET A 73 0.98 -12.02 40.58
N ALA A 74 0.83 -13.25 40.10
CA ALA A 74 1.96 -14.04 39.61
C ALA A 74 2.70 -13.33 38.45
N ALA A 75 4.03 -13.21 38.57
CA ALA A 75 4.85 -12.41 37.65
C ALA A 75 4.70 -12.80 36.16
N ALA A 76 4.50 -14.08 35.86
CA ALA A 76 4.27 -14.53 34.49
C ALA A 76 2.93 -14.03 33.91
N CYS A 77 1.91 -13.89 34.76
CA CYS A 77 0.61 -13.35 34.38
C CYS A 77 0.68 -11.84 34.20
N VAL A 78 1.34 -11.13 35.14
CA VAL A 78 1.62 -9.69 35.03
C VAL A 78 2.38 -9.38 33.75
N GLY A 79 3.46 -10.14 33.46
CA GLY A 79 4.26 -9.95 32.26
C GLY A 79 3.48 -10.14 30.96
N ARG A 80 2.45 -10.99 30.94
CA ARG A 80 1.57 -11.18 29.79
C ARG A 80 0.68 -9.96 29.55
N GLN A 81 0.01 -9.46 30.60
CA GLN A 81 -0.87 -8.28 30.52
C GLN A 81 -0.07 -7.04 30.12
N VAL A 82 1.04 -6.76 30.81
CA VAL A 82 1.96 -5.65 30.48
C VAL A 82 2.51 -5.77 29.05
N GLY A 83 2.73 -6.99 28.56
CA GLY A 83 3.11 -7.24 27.18
C GLY A 83 2.04 -6.78 26.18
N ALA A 84 0.76 -7.07 26.46
CA ALA A 84 -0.37 -6.63 25.64
C ALA A 84 -0.53 -5.10 25.66
N HIS A 85 -0.36 -4.45 26.82
CA HIS A 85 -0.37 -2.99 26.95
C HIS A 85 0.72 -2.34 26.11
N ARG A 86 1.94 -2.89 26.18
CA ARG A 86 3.08 -2.38 25.42
C ARG A 86 2.85 -2.50 23.92
N ALA A 87 2.32 -3.63 23.46
CA ALA A 87 2.00 -3.83 22.05
C ALA A 87 0.99 -2.79 21.54
N TYR A 88 0.00 -2.42 22.35
CA TYR A 88 -0.93 -1.34 22.00
C TYR A 88 -0.22 0.00 21.82
N VAL A 89 0.62 0.38 22.78
CA VAL A 89 1.37 1.65 22.75
C VAL A 89 2.33 1.69 21.56
N GLU A 90 3.01 0.57 21.27
CA GLU A 90 3.90 0.44 20.10
C GLU A 90 3.17 0.62 18.78
N GLU A 91 1.95 0.08 18.65
CA GLU A 91 1.12 0.24 17.44
C GLU A 91 0.71 1.70 17.23
N LEU A 92 0.26 2.41 18.29
CA LEU A 92 -0.03 3.84 18.19
C LEU A 92 1.22 4.66 17.83
N ALA A 93 2.39 4.26 18.35
CA ALA A 93 3.66 4.91 18.02
C ALA A 93 4.11 4.63 16.57
N LEU A 94 3.73 3.50 15.97
CA LEU A 94 3.94 3.24 14.54
C LEU A 94 3.06 4.16 13.70
N MET A 95 1.76 4.25 14.02
CA MET A 95 0.84 5.17 13.32
C MET A 95 1.28 6.63 13.45
N ARG A 96 1.79 7.04 14.62
CA ARG A 96 2.37 8.38 14.81
C ARG A 96 3.54 8.64 13.86
N ARG A 97 4.46 7.70 13.72
CA ARG A 97 5.61 7.85 12.82
C ARG A 97 5.19 7.99 11.36
N GLU A 98 4.10 7.34 10.95
CA GLU A 98 3.54 7.52 9.61
C GLU A 98 2.99 8.94 9.41
N VAL A 99 2.37 9.53 10.43
CA VAL A 99 1.92 10.92 10.41
C VAL A 99 3.10 11.89 10.32
N ASP A 100 4.11 11.73 11.21
CA ASP A 100 5.29 12.59 11.28
C ASP A 100 6.09 12.62 9.96
N ALA A 101 6.06 11.53 9.19
CA ALA A 101 6.69 11.42 7.88
C ALA A 101 5.97 12.23 6.77
N GLY A 102 5.06 13.14 7.14
CA GLY A 102 4.22 13.93 6.23
C GLY A 102 2.98 13.17 5.74
N GLY A 103 2.62 12.11 6.44
CA GLY A 103 1.51 11.23 6.08
C GLY A 103 0.17 11.63 6.69
N GLN A 104 -0.82 10.78 6.42
CA GLN A 104 -2.15 10.81 7.01
C GLN A 104 -2.41 9.41 7.56
N ILE A 105 -3.35 9.26 8.50
CA ILE A 105 -3.76 7.93 8.95
C ILE A 105 -4.99 7.47 8.16
N ASP A 106 -5.02 6.19 7.81
CA ASP A 106 -6.27 5.54 7.43
C ASP A 106 -7.14 5.39 8.70
N GLY A 107 -8.17 6.24 8.80
CA GLY A 107 -9.07 6.24 9.96
C GLY A 107 -9.75 4.88 10.17
N ARG A 108 -10.08 4.16 9.09
CA ARG A 108 -10.75 2.85 9.19
C ARG A 108 -9.80 1.78 9.71
N LEU A 109 -8.52 1.88 9.37
CA LEU A 109 -7.48 1.02 9.93
C LEU A 109 -7.37 1.23 11.44
N LEU A 110 -7.27 2.49 11.89
CA LEU A 110 -7.20 2.81 13.31
C LEU A 110 -8.47 2.38 14.05
N LEU A 111 -9.67 2.67 13.51
CA LEU A 111 -10.93 2.27 14.14
C LEU A 111 -11.03 0.75 14.28
N ARG A 112 -10.61 0.00 13.26
CA ARG A 112 -10.55 -1.46 13.33
C ARG A 112 -9.54 -1.93 14.37
N PHE A 113 -8.37 -1.29 14.48
CA PHE A 113 -7.40 -1.61 15.51
C PHE A 113 -7.99 -1.40 16.92
N LEU A 114 -8.55 -0.21 17.20
CA LEU A 114 -9.15 0.14 18.49
C LEU A 114 -10.31 -0.80 18.85
N ALA A 115 -11.23 -1.04 17.91
CA ALA A 115 -12.38 -1.90 18.14
C ALA A 115 -11.97 -3.32 18.53
N ASN A 116 -10.94 -3.86 17.85
CA ASN A 116 -10.47 -5.22 18.13
C ASN A 116 -9.69 -5.27 19.43
N TRP A 117 -8.70 -4.39 19.60
CA TRP A 117 -7.86 -4.40 20.79
C TRP A 117 -8.72 -4.28 22.05
N LEU A 118 -9.63 -3.30 22.08
CA LEU A 118 -10.51 -3.08 23.23
C LEU A 118 -11.44 -4.27 23.47
N SER A 119 -12.02 -4.84 22.40
CA SER A 119 -12.92 -5.98 22.56
C SER A 119 -12.20 -7.20 23.13
N PHE A 120 -10.99 -7.51 22.68
CA PHE A 120 -10.30 -8.72 23.14
C PHE A 120 -9.64 -8.52 24.50
N HIS A 121 -9.03 -7.36 24.73
CA HIS A 121 -8.39 -7.06 26.00
C HIS A 121 -9.41 -7.06 27.15
N MET A 122 -10.49 -6.29 27.01
CA MET A 122 -11.53 -6.18 28.03
C MET A 122 -12.35 -7.46 28.23
N LEU A 123 -12.53 -8.28 27.19
CA LEU A 123 -13.29 -9.54 27.31
C LEU A 123 -12.45 -10.70 27.84
N VAL A 124 -11.12 -10.64 27.71
CA VAL A 124 -10.26 -11.79 27.94
C VAL A 124 -9.19 -11.47 28.98
N ASP A 125 -8.31 -10.52 28.69
CA ASP A 125 -7.15 -10.24 29.54
C ASP A 125 -7.61 -9.67 30.89
N ASP A 126 -8.45 -8.64 30.87
CA ASP A 126 -8.87 -7.93 32.09
C ASP A 126 -9.80 -8.79 32.95
N GLN A 127 -10.58 -9.67 32.30
CA GLN A 127 -11.39 -10.67 32.98
C GLN A 127 -10.52 -11.74 33.66
N VAL A 128 -9.40 -12.12 33.05
CA VAL A 128 -8.43 -13.05 33.63
C VAL A 128 -7.69 -12.39 34.80
N MET A 129 -7.31 -11.12 34.67
CA MET A 129 -6.78 -10.32 35.77
C MET A 129 -7.79 -10.27 36.92
N ALA A 130 -9.01 -9.81 36.67
CA ALA A 130 -10.03 -9.61 37.69
C ALA A 130 -10.34 -10.88 38.49
N ARG A 131 -10.45 -12.03 37.81
CA ARG A 131 -10.66 -13.33 38.50
C ARG A 131 -9.47 -13.72 39.38
N GLN A 132 -8.24 -13.46 38.94
CA GLN A 132 -7.06 -13.73 39.77
C GLN A 132 -7.02 -12.81 40.98
N LEU A 133 -7.30 -11.51 40.80
CA LEU A 133 -7.35 -10.54 41.89
C LEU A 133 -8.44 -10.91 42.92
N ALA A 134 -9.61 -11.34 42.48
CA ALA A 134 -10.68 -11.81 43.37
C ALA A 134 -10.24 -13.03 44.20
N LEU A 135 -9.64 -14.05 43.58
CA LEU A 135 -9.15 -15.24 44.28
C LEU A 135 -8.05 -14.92 45.30
N ILE A 136 -7.15 -14.00 44.95
CA ILE A 136 -6.10 -13.50 45.86
C ILE A 136 -6.73 -12.74 47.03
N GLY A 137 -7.73 -11.89 46.76
CA GLY A 137 -8.50 -11.20 47.79
C GLY A 137 -9.22 -12.15 48.76
N ASP A 138 -9.66 -13.30 48.27
CA ASP A 138 -10.25 -14.39 49.06
C ASP A 138 -9.20 -15.23 49.82
N GLY A 139 -7.92 -14.89 49.74
CA GLY A 139 -6.83 -15.50 50.50
C GLY A 139 -6.09 -16.64 49.80
N HIS A 140 -6.34 -16.89 48.52
CA HIS A 140 -5.55 -17.85 47.74
C HIS A 140 -4.17 -17.28 47.40
N SER A 141 -3.17 -18.14 47.25
CA SER A 141 -1.87 -17.70 46.73
C SER A 141 -1.99 -17.30 45.25
N ALA A 142 -1.10 -16.40 44.81
CA ALA A 142 -1.06 -15.98 43.40
C ALA A 142 -0.85 -17.14 42.42
N ALA A 143 -0.11 -18.18 42.83
CA ALA A 143 0.10 -19.38 42.02
C ALA A 143 -1.19 -20.21 41.88
N GLU A 144 -1.93 -20.40 42.97
CA GLU A 144 -3.22 -21.10 42.96
C GLU A 144 -4.27 -20.34 42.16
N ALA A 145 -4.33 -19.02 42.33
CA ALA A 145 -5.22 -18.17 41.55
C ALA A 145 -4.94 -18.29 40.04
N ALA A 146 -3.67 -18.22 39.64
CA ALA A 146 -3.26 -18.36 38.26
C ALA A 146 -3.52 -19.77 37.69
N ALA A 147 -3.40 -20.82 38.49
CA ALA A 147 -3.71 -22.19 38.07
C ALA A 147 -5.21 -22.37 37.84
N ARG A 148 -6.04 -21.97 38.81
CA ARG A 148 -7.51 -22.11 38.73
C ARG A 148 -8.12 -21.35 37.57
N VAL A 149 -7.66 -20.11 37.32
CA VAL A 149 -8.17 -19.32 36.19
C VAL A 149 -7.76 -19.93 34.85
N ARG A 150 -6.57 -20.54 34.77
CA ARG A 150 -6.11 -21.23 33.55
C ARG A 150 -6.94 -22.47 33.27
N GLU A 151 -7.14 -23.33 34.27
CA GLU A 151 -7.98 -24.54 34.14
C GLU A 151 -9.42 -24.18 33.74
N ALA A 152 -10.03 -23.18 34.40
CA ALA A 152 -11.37 -22.71 34.06
C ALA A 152 -11.46 -22.08 32.66
N LYS A 153 -10.35 -21.54 32.13
CA LYS A 153 -10.27 -21.03 30.75
C LYS A 153 -10.14 -22.17 29.76
N GLU A 154 -9.27 -23.15 30.02
CA GLU A 154 -9.05 -24.31 29.13
C GLU A 154 -10.30 -25.21 29.01
N ASP A 155 -11.10 -25.34 30.07
CA ASP A 155 -12.34 -26.12 30.05
C ASP A 155 -13.52 -25.42 29.35
N SER A 156 -13.39 -24.14 29.01
CA SER A 156 -14.48 -23.37 28.42
C SER A 156 -14.44 -23.42 26.90
N ALA A 157 -15.47 -24.00 26.28
CA ALA A 157 -15.69 -23.95 24.83
C ALA A 157 -15.70 -22.51 24.27
N GLN A 158 -16.07 -21.52 25.10
CA GLN A 158 -16.02 -20.11 24.75
C GLN A 158 -14.59 -19.57 24.65
N ALA A 159 -13.65 -20.06 25.46
CA ALA A 159 -12.26 -19.66 25.39
C ALA A 159 -11.58 -20.20 24.12
N VAL A 160 -11.81 -21.47 23.77
CA VAL A 160 -11.33 -22.08 22.52
C VAL A 160 -11.85 -21.34 21.30
N LEU A 161 -13.15 -20.99 21.30
CA LEU A 161 -13.75 -20.24 20.21
C LEU A 161 -13.17 -18.81 20.11
N THR A 162 -12.90 -18.16 21.25
CA THR A 162 -12.30 -16.82 21.30
C THR A 162 -10.87 -16.84 20.78
N GLU A 163 -10.07 -17.83 21.18
CA GLU A 163 -8.68 -18.00 20.72
C GLU A 163 -8.62 -18.32 19.21
N ALA A 164 -9.49 -19.21 18.72
CA ALA A 164 -9.60 -19.49 17.28
C ALA A 164 -10.02 -18.25 16.46
N LEU A 165 -10.89 -17.39 17.01
CA LEU A 165 -11.26 -16.12 16.38
C LEU A 165 -10.08 -15.13 16.37
N ILE A 166 -9.28 -15.06 17.44
CA ILE A 166 -8.06 -14.24 17.50
C ILE A 166 -7.07 -14.69 16.42
N ASP A 167 -6.80 -15.99 16.33
CA ASP A 167 -5.86 -16.55 15.35
C ASP A 167 -6.34 -16.31 13.91
N LEU A 168 -7.61 -16.60 13.63
CA LEU A 168 -8.20 -16.37 12.32
C LEU A 168 -8.16 -14.89 11.94
N TYR A 169 -8.46 -14.00 12.89
CA TYR A 169 -8.41 -12.56 12.68
C TYR A 169 -6.98 -12.07 12.40
N GLY A 170 -5.98 -12.58 13.14
CA GLY A 170 -4.57 -12.29 12.89
C GLY A 170 -4.16 -12.66 11.47
N VAL A 171 -4.53 -13.87 11.02
CA VAL A 171 -4.28 -14.35 9.65
C VAL A 171 -4.96 -13.47 8.61
N VAL A 172 -6.25 -13.15 8.79
CA VAL A 172 -7.02 -12.31 7.85
C VAL A 172 -6.46 -10.89 7.78
N SER A 173 -6.03 -10.32 8.91
CA SER A 173 -5.46 -8.98 8.97
C SER A 173 -4.13 -8.88 8.23
N VAL A 174 -3.21 -9.84 8.46
CA VAL A 174 -1.95 -9.92 7.71
C VAL A 174 -2.23 -10.05 6.22
N ARG A 175 -3.16 -10.93 5.83
CA ARG A 175 -3.53 -11.15 4.43
C ARG A 175 -4.11 -9.91 3.77
N ASN A 176 -4.98 -9.18 4.48
CA ASN A 176 -5.55 -7.92 4.00
C ASN A 176 -4.46 -6.86 3.78
N ARG A 177 -3.50 -6.72 4.70
CA ARG A 177 -2.34 -5.83 4.51
C ARG A 177 -1.53 -6.21 3.28
N THR A 178 -1.19 -7.49 3.13
CA THR A 178 -0.47 -7.98 1.95
C THR A 178 -1.24 -7.69 0.66
N LEU A 179 -2.56 -7.92 0.64
CA LEU A 179 -3.41 -7.63 -0.52
C LEU A 179 -3.45 -6.13 -0.86
N GLN A 180 -3.54 -5.27 0.15
CA GLN A 180 -3.48 -3.82 -0.06
C GLN A 180 -2.15 -3.39 -0.66
N THR A 181 -1.03 -3.88 -0.13
CA THR A 181 0.30 -3.61 -0.67
C THR A 181 0.44 -4.10 -2.11
N SER A 182 0.01 -5.32 -2.41
CA SER A 182 0.04 -5.86 -3.79
C SER A 182 -0.85 -5.08 -4.75
N ASN A 183 -2.04 -4.63 -4.32
CA ASN A 183 -2.91 -3.79 -5.15
C ASN A 183 -2.26 -2.44 -5.45
N ALA A 184 -1.65 -1.79 -4.46
CA ALA A 184 -0.93 -0.53 -4.66
C ALA A 184 0.23 -0.69 -5.65
N GLN A 185 1.01 -1.77 -5.52
CA GLN A 185 2.09 -2.11 -6.45
C GLN A 185 1.56 -2.35 -7.88
N LEU A 186 0.47 -3.10 -8.02
CA LEU A 186 -0.14 -3.38 -9.32
C LEU A 186 -0.65 -2.10 -9.99
N GLN A 187 -1.24 -1.19 -9.21
CA GLN A 187 -1.74 0.10 -9.71
C GLN A 187 -0.59 1.02 -10.15
N ALA A 188 0.50 1.07 -9.39
CA ALA A 188 1.71 1.80 -9.78
C ALA A 188 2.32 1.23 -11.08
N ALA A 189 2.48 -0.09 -11.17
CA ALA A 189 2.99 -0.76 -12.37
C ALA A 189 2.11 -0.52 -13.60
N ARG A 190 0.78 -0.55 -13.45
CA ARG A 190 -0.16 -0.21 -14.53
C ARG A 190 -0.02 1.24 -15.00
N SER A 191 0.14 2.18 -14.06
CA SER A 191 0.35 3.58 -14.41
C SER A 191 1.66 3.79 -15.18
N GLU A 192 2.74 3.15 -14.76
CA GLU A 192 4.03 3.24 -15.46
C GLU A 192 3.97 2.60 -16.86
N LEU A 193 3.33 1.43 -16.99
CA LEU A 193 3.09 0.82 -18.31
C LEU A 193 2.27 1.73 -19.23
N ALA A 194 1.24 2.41 -18.71
CA ALA A 194 0.43 3.33 -19.50
C ALA A 194 1.27 4.53 -20.01
N LYS A 195 2.13 5.10 -19.15
CA LYS A 195 3.05 6.18 -19.55
C LYS A 195 4.04 5.72 -20.61
N LEU A 196 4.63 4.54 -20.42
CA LEU A 196 5.59 3.99 -21.36
C LEU A 196 4.96 3.70 -22.72
N ASN A 197 3.75 3.14 -22.75
CA ASN A 197 3.00 2.90 -23.98
C ASN A 197 2.71 4.20 -24.74
N ALA A 198 2.22 5.24 -24.05
CA ALA A 198 1.98 6.54 -24.68
C ALA A 198 3.27 7.18 -25.23
N GLY A 199 4.39 7.01 -24.53
CA GLY A 199 5.70 7.43 -25.00
C GLY A 199 6.16 6.68 -26.25
N LEU A 200 5.99 5.36 -26.27
CA LEU A 200 6.32 4.51 -27.42
C LEU A 200 5.45 4.85 -28.64
N GLU A 201 4.15 5.08 -28.46
CA GLU A 201 3.25 5.52 -29.53
C GLU A 201 3.73 6.84 -30.14
N THR A 202 4.09 7.82 -29.30
CA THR A 202 4.64 9.10 -29.76
C THR A 202 5.94 8.92 -30.55
N GLN A 203 6.84 8.04 -30.11
CA GLN A 203 8.08 7.74 -30.83
C GLN A 203 7.81 7.03 -32.16
N ILE A 204 6.91 6.04 -32.17
CA ILE A 204 6.52 5.34 -33.39
C ILE A 204 5.98 6.33 -34.40
N GLU A 205 5.05 7.21 -34.02
CA GLU A 205 4.54 8.24 -34.91
C GLU A 205 5.63 9.17 -35.46
N ALA A 206 6.55 9.63 -34.60
CA ALA A 206 7.64 10.49 -35.01
C ALA A 206 8.55 9.78 -36.04
N ARG A 207 8.90 8.52 -35.79
CA ARG A 207 9.73 7.70 -36.69
C ARG A 207 9.01 7.34 -37.98
N THR A 208 7.71 7.07 -37.93
CA THR A 208 6.90 6.82 -39.14
C THR A 208 6.83 8.09 -40.00
N ARG A 209 6.67 9.27 -39.40
CA ARG A 209 6.72 10.55 -40.13
C ARG A 209 8.08 10.79 -40.76
N GLU A 210 9.16 10.59 -40.01
CA GLU A 210 10.55 10.73 -40.49
C GLU A 210 10.83 9.78 -41.65
N LEU A 211 10.55 8.48 -41.49
CA LEU A 211 10.73 7.46 -42.52
C LEU A 211 9.92 7.76 -43.78
N THR A 212 8.67 8.20 -43.61
CA THR A 212 7.81 8.55 -44.74
C THR A 212 8.40 9.73 -45.52
N LYS A 213 8.89 10.76 -44.81
CA LYS A 213 9.55 11.91 -45.43
C LYS A 213 10.81 11.48 -46.21
N THR A 214 11.72 10.74 -45.58
CA THR A 214 12.95 10.27 -46.23
C THR A 214 12.65 9.36 -47.43
N ASN A 215 11.60 8.53 -47.36
CA ASN A 215 11.21 7.69 -48.48
C ASN A 215 10.69 8.51 -49.67
N HIS A 216 9.92 9.58 -49.42
CA HIS A 216 9.51 10.51 -50.49
C HIS A 216 10.72 11.24 -51.11
N GLU A 217 11.69 11.66 -50.30
CA GLU A 217 12.92 12.30 -50.78
C GLU A 217 13.74 11.33 -51.65
N LEU A 218 13.92 10.08 -51.20
CA LEU A 218 14.66 9.06 -51.94
C LEU A 218 14.00 8.72 -53.29
N LEU A 219 12.66 8.58 -53.31
CA LEU A 219 11.92 8.34 -54.54
C LEU A 219 12.08 9.49 -55.54
N ARG A 220 12.14 10.72 -55.05
CA ARG A 220 12.38 11.90 -55.87
C ARG A 220 13.80 11.88 -56.46
N GLU A 221 14.82 11.66 -55.64
CA GLU A 221 16.21 11.56 -56.10
C GLU A 221 16.39 10.43 -57.12
N GLN A 222 15.74 9.28 -56.90
CA GLN A 222 15.76 8.16 -57.83
C GLN A 222 15.15 8.54 -59.20
N ALA A 223 14.04 9.28 -59.21
CA ALA A 223 13.41 9.76 -60.44
C ALA A 223 14.29 10.79 -61.17
N GLU A 224 14.91 11.72 -60.44
CA GLU A 224 15.84 12.71 -61.00
C GLU A 224 17.08 12.03 -61.60
N LEU A 225 17.65 11.04 -60.91
CA LEU A 225 18.78 10.26 -61.39
C LEU A 225 18.42 9.47 -62.66
N GLN A 226 17.26 8.82 -62.68
CA GLN A 226 16.77 8.08 -63.84
C GLN A 226 16.65 9.01 -65.07
N GLN A 227 16.11 10.21 -64.89
CA GLN A 227 16.01 11.20 -65.98
C GLN A 227 17.38 11.67 -66.47
N ALA A 228 18.34 11.89 -65.57
CA ALA A 228 19.69 12.27 -65.93
C ALA A 228 20.40 11.17 -66.72
N MET A 229 20.24 9.89 -66.31
CA MET A 229 20.78 8.74 -67.04
C MET A 229 20.20 8.65 -68.46
N GLU A 230 18.87 8.77 -68.62
CA GLU A 230 18.24 8.76 -69.94
C GLU A 230 18.71 9.92 -70.83
N ALA A 231 18.93 11.10 -70.25
CA ALA A 231 19.43 12.26 -70.98
C ALA A 231 20.87 12.05 -71.45
N ILE A 232 21.73 11.45 -70.61
CA ILE A 232 23.10 11.09 -70.97
C ILE A 232 23.09 10.06 -72.10
N GLU A 233 22.29 8.98 -72.01
CA GLU A 233 22.18 7.97 -73.07
C GLU A 233 21.73 8.58 -74.41
N ARG A 234 20.73 9.47 -74.38
CA ARG A 234 20.27 10.19 -75.58
C ARG A 234 21.37 11.06 -76.18
N THR A 235 22.09 11.80 -75.35
CA THR A 235 23.18 12.69 -75.79
C THR A 235 24.33 11.88 -76.39
N GLN A 236 24.70 10.75 -75.78
CA GLN A 236 25.74 9.86 -76.28
C GLN A 236 25.35 9.25 -77.64
N SER A 237 24.08 8.84 -77.81
CA SER A 237 23.57 8.34 -79.09
C SER A 237 23.62 9.40 -80.20
N GLN A 238 23.23 10.65 -79.89
CA GLN A 238 23.32 11.77 -80.82
C GLN A 238 24.76 12.09 -81.23
N LEU A 239 25.70 12.09 -80.29
CA LEU A 239 27.11 12.33 -80.57
C LEU A 239 27.70 11.24 -81.48
N LEU A 240 27.43 9.96 -81.20
CA LEU A 240 27.85 8.86 -82.06
C LEU A 240 27.29 8.98 -83.49
N GLN A 241 26.03 9.38 -83.61
CA GLN A 241 25.42 9.63 -84.92
C GLN A 241 26.06 10.83 -85.64
N SER A 242 26.37 11.91 -84.91
CA SER A 242 27.07 13.08 -85.45
C SER A 242 28.48 12.74 -85.91
N GLU A 243 29.25 11.98 -85.14
CA GLU A 243 30.58 11.50 -85.54
C GLU A 243 30.51 10.62 -86.79
N LYS A 244 29.54 9.71 -86.86
CA LYS A 244 29.32 8.88 -88.05
C LYS A 244 29.03 9.73 -89.29
N MET A 245 28.16 10.73 -89.17
CA MET A 245 27.83 11.63 -90.27
C MET A 245 29.03 12.49 -90.69
N ALA A 246 29.83 12.96 -89.74
CA ALA A 246 31.06 13.70 -90.02
C ALA A 246 32.10 12.83 -90.74
N ALA A 247 32.29 11.57 -90.32
CA ALA A 247 33.17 10.62 -90.98
C ALA A 247 32.70 10.29 -92.41
N VAL A 248 31.39 10.10 -92.61
CA VAL A 248 30.81 9.93 -93.96
C VAL A 248 31.03 11.18 -94.82
N GLY A 249 30.86 12.38 -94.24
CA GLY A 249 31.13 13.64 -94.93
C GLY A 249 32.60 13.81 -95.33
N GLN A 250 33.54 13.45 -94.46
CA GLN A 250 34.98 13.44 -94.77
C GLN A 250 35.33 12.44 -95.88
N LEU A 251 34.76 11.24 -95.82
CA LEU A 251 34.95 10.23 -96.88
C LEU A 251 34.38 10.70 -98.22
N ALA A 252 33.17 11.27 -98.22
CA ALA A 252 32.55 11.81 -99.44
C ALA A 252 33.36 12.98 -100.03
N ALA A 253 33.90 13.86 -99.17
CA ALA A 253 34.78 14.96 -99.60
C ALA A 253 36.12 14.44 -100.14
N GLY A 254 36.71 13.42 -99.52
CA GLY A 254 37.94 12.76 -100.01
C GLY A 254 37.73 12.10 -101.37
N VAL A 255 36.63 11.35 -101.54
CA VAL A 255 36.26 10.74 -102.83
C VAL A 255 35.99 11.80 -103.90
N ALA A 256 35.32 12.90 -103.55
CA ALA A 256 35.10 14.02 -104.49
C ALA A 256 36.41 14.74 -104.87
N HIS A 257 37.43 14.73 -103.99
CA HIS A 257 38.75 15.30 -104.27
C HIS A 257 39.63 14.36 -105.11
N GLU A 258 39.42 13.04 -105.05
CA GLU A 258 40.14 12.06 -105.89
C GLU A 258 39.53 11.89 -107.29
N ILE A 259 38.29 12.34 -107.52
CA ILE A 259 37.56 12.18 -108.80
C ILE A 259 37.66 13.43 -109.72
N ASN A 260 38.13 14.57 -109.21
CA ASN A 260 38.38 15.81 -109.98
C ASN A 260 39.86 15.99 -110.32
#